data_AF-G3UWM1-F1
#
_entry.id   AF-G3UWM1-F1
#
_cell.length_a   1.000
_cell.length_b   1.000
_cell.length_c   1.000
_cell.angle_alpha   90.00
_cell.angle_beta   90.00
_cell.angle_gamma   90.00
#
_symmetry.space_group_name_H-M   'P 1'
#
loop_
_entity.id
_entity.type
_entity.pdbx_description
1 polymer ?
#
loop_
_entity_poly.entity_id
_entity_poly.type
_entity_poly.pdbx_seq_one_letter_code
_entity_poly.pdbx_strand_id
1 'polypeptide(L)'
;MATEHVNGNGTEEPMDTTSAVIHSENFQTLLDAGLPQKVAEKLDEIYVAGLVAHSDLDERAIEALKEFNEDGALAVLQQFKDSDLSHVQNKSAFLCGVMKTYRQREKQGTKVADSSKGPDEAKIKALLERTGYTLDVTTGQRKYGGPPPDSVYSGQQPSVGTEIFVGKIPRDLFEDELVPLFEKAGPIWDLRLMMD
;
A
#
# COMPACT_ATOMS: atom_id res chain seq x y z
N MET A 1 -51.64 -58.88 7.92
CA MET A 1 -51.85 -57.55 8.52
C MET A 1 -50.47 -57.02 8.90
N ALA A 2 -49.99 -55.86 8.51
CA ALA A 2 -50.41 -54.80 7.61
C ALA A 2 -49.14 -53.93 7.38
N THR A 3 -48.99 -53.38 6.15
CA THR A 3 -48.42 -52.06 5.77
C THR A 3 -47.02 -51.62 6.30
N GLU A 4 -46.17 -50.82 5.65
CA GLU A 4 -46.24 -49.91 4.49
C GLU A 4 -44.79 -49.51 4.10
N HIS A 5 -44.60 -49.10 2.84
CA HIS A 5 -43.39 -48.44 2.33
C HIS A 5 -43.23 -47.01 2.88
N VAL A 6 -41.99 -46.52 3.02
CA VAL A 6 -41.65 -45.14 2.60
C VAL A 6 -40.18 -45.02 2.24
N ASN A 7 -39.97 -44.43 1.07
CA ASN A 7 -38.73 -44.07 0.41
C ASN A 7 -38.34 -42.65 0.87
N GLY A 8 -37.05 -42.40 1.14
CA GLY A 8 -36.56 -41.10 1.60
C GLY A 8 -35.22 -40.77 0.99
N ASN A 9 -35.24 -40.43 -0.30
CA ASN A 9 -34.12 -39.90 -1.06
C ASN A 9 -33.78 -38.49 -0.55
N GLY A 10 -32.80 -38.38 0.34
CA GLY A 10 -32.23 -37.11 0.78
C GLY A 10 -31.18 -36.64 -0.22
N THR A 11 -31.60 -35.86 -1.21
CA THR A 11 -30.72 -35.06 -2.06
C THR A 11 -30.03 -34.05 -1.15
N GLU A 12 -28.73 -34.22 -0.90
CA GLU A 12 -27.90 -33.15 -0.34
C GLU A 12 -27.78 -32.07 -1.41
N GLU A 13 -28.57 -31.01 -1.28
CA GLU A 13 -28.35 -29.78 -2.03
C GLU A 13 -26.97 -29.23 -1.67
N PRO A 14 -26.12 -28.84 -2.65
CA PRO A 14 -24.87 -28.19 -2.34
C PRO A 14 -25.21 -26.87 -1.63
N MET A 15 -24.69 -26.70 -0.42
CA MET A 15 -24.71 -25.41 0.27
C MET A 15 -24.00 -24.38 -0.63
N ASP A 16 -24.81 -23.60 -1.33
CA ASP A 16 -24.37 -22.38 -2.00
C ASP A 16 -24.11 -21.35 -0.89
N THR A 17 -22.92 -21.40 -0.29
CA THR A 17 -22.39 -20.31 0.53
C THR A 17 -22.00 -19.15 -0.39
N THR A 18 -22.96 -18.59 -1.11
CA THR A 18 -22.82 -17.28 -1.73
C THR A 18 -23.02 -16.25 -0.62
N SER A 19 -21.97 -16.03 0.18
CA SER A 19 -21.84 -14.76 0.90
C SER A 19 -22.01 -13.68 -0.14
N ALA A 20 -23.10 -12.91 -0.07
CA ALA A 20 -23.40 -11.87 -1.05
C ALA A 20 -22.19 -10.93 -1.14
N VAL A 21 -21.44 -11.04 -2.24
CA VAL A 21 -20.23 -10.25 -2.44
C VAL A 21 -20.70 -8.82 -2.68
N ILE A 22 -20.44 -7.95 -1.70
CA ILE A 22 -20.76 -6.53 -1.82
C ILE A 22 -19.70 -5.94 -2.73
N HIS A 23 -20.07 -5.70 -3.97
CA HIS A 23 -19.22 -5.05 -4.96
C HIS A 23 -19.36 -3.53 -4.92
N SER A 24 -18.28 -2.81 -5.21
CA SER A 24 -18.38 -1.37 -5.43
C SER A 24 -19.07 -1.06 -6.76
N GLU A 25 -19.51 0.18 -6.94
CA GLU A 25 -20.05 0.66 -8.22
C GLU A 25 -19.05 0.56 -9.39
N ASN A 26 -17.75 0.43 -9.09
CA ASN A 26 -16.68 0.38 -10.09
C ASN A 26 -16.31 -1.05 -10.50
N PHE A 27 -16.90 -2.09 -9.89
CA PHE A 27 -16.54 -3.48 -10.19
C PHE A 27 -16.72 -3.85 -11.66
N GLN A 28 -17.85 -3.45 -12.26
CA GLN A 28 -18.10 -3.71 -13.69
C GLN A 28 -17.06 -3.01 -14.58
N THR A 29 -16.63 -1.80 -14.22
CA THR A 29 -15.58 -1.06 -14.95
C THR A 29 -14.25 -1.80 -14.95
N LEU A 30 -13.90 -2.48 -13.84
CA LEU A 30 -12.69 -3.30 -13.77
C LEU A 30 -12.75 -4.50 -14.72
N LEU A 31 -13.91 -5.16 -14.83
CA LEU A 31 -14.13 -6.25 -15.77
C LEU A 31 -14.09 -5.77 -17.23
N ASP A 32 -14.72 -4.63 -17.51
CA ASP A 32 -14.73 -4.01 -18.84
C ASP A 32 -13.32 -3.54 -19.27
N ALA A 33 -12.47 -3.18 -18.32
CA ALA A 33 -11.04 -2.90 -18.55
C ALA A 33 -10.22 -4.17 -18.89
N GLY A 34 -10.82 -5.36 -18.76
CA GLY A 34 -10.22 -6.64 -19.10
C GLY A 34 -9.42 -7.29 -17.98
N LEU A 35 -9.64 -6.90 -16.72
CA LEU A 35 -9.06 -7.62 -15.58
C LEU A 35 -9.75 -8.99 -15.39
N PRO A 36 -9.00 -10.06 -15.06
CA PRO A 36 -9.59 -11.34 -14.67
C PRO A 36 -10.53 -11.16 -13.47
N GLN A 37 -11.63 -11.92 -13.43
CA GLN A 37 -12.68 -11.77 -12.41
C GLN A 37 -12.11 -11.74 -10.98
N LYS A 38 -11.25 -12.69 -10.60
CA LYS A 38 -10.64 -12.73 -9.26
C LYS A 38 -9.76 -11.52 -8.95
N VAL A 39 -9.05 -11.00 -9.95
CA VAL A 39 -8.19 -9.81 -9.78
C VAL A 39 -9.05 -8.56 -9.61
N ALA A 40 -10.14 -8.45 -10.39
CA ALA A 40 -11.12 -7.40 -10.24
C ALA A 40 -11.82 -7.46 -8.86
N GLU A 41 -12.22 -8.65 -8.41
CA GLU A 41 -12.81 -8.87 -7.07
C GLU A 41 -11.84 -8.41 -5.98
N LYS A 42 -10.55 -8.78 -6.12
CA LYS A 42 -9.54 -8.41 -5.14
C LYS A 42 -9.27 -6.91 -5.09
N LEU A 43 -9.25 -6.23 -6.23
CA LEU A 43 -9.08 -4.78 -6.29
C LEU A 43 -10.34 -4.05 -5.76
N ASP A 44 -11.52 -4.58 -6.05
CA ASP A 44 -12.79 -4.08 -5.55
C ASP A 44 -12.91 -4.19 -4.03
N GLU A 45 -12.41 -5.27 -3.42
CA GLU A 45 -12.27 -5.37 -1.96
C GLU A 45 -11.47 -4.19 -1.36
N ILE A 46 -10.43 -3.73 -2.05
CA ILE A 46 -9.59 -2.61 -1.59
C ILE A 46 -10.38 -1.30 -1.67
N TYR A 47 -11.20 -1.13 -2.71
CA TYR A 47 -12.12 0.01 -2.84
C TYR A 47 -13.19 0.02 -1.75
N VAL A 48 -13.83 -1.13 -1.51
CA VAL A 48 -14.86 -1.28 -0.47
C VAL A 48 -14.28 -1.06 0.94
N ALA A 49 -13.03 -1.47 1.18
CA ALA A 49 -12.32 -1.20 2.42
C ALA A 49 -11.97 0.29 2.61
N GLY A 50 -12.13 1.13 1.58
CA GLY A 50 -11.83 2.56 1.61
C GLY A 50 -10.34 2.88 1.65
N LEU A 51 -9.46 1.93 1.28
CA LEU A 51 -8.01 2.14 1.27
C LEU A 51 -7.58 3.03 0.10
N VAL A 52 -8.25 2.88 -1.05
CA VAL A 52 -8.10 3.74 -2.23
C VAL A 52 -9.44 3.87 -2.94
N ALA A 53 -9.65 4.97 -3.66
CA ALA A 53 -10.77 5.14 -4.59
C ALA A 53 -10.39 4.66 -6.00
N HIS A 54 -11.40 4.33 -6.82
CA HIS A 54 -11.18 4.00 -8.23
C HIS A 54 -10.43 5.12 -8.98
N SER A 55 -10.67 6.38 -8.64
CA SER A 55 -9.98 7.54 -9.23
C SER A 55 -8.51 7.70 -8.83
N ASP A 56 -8.05 7.02 -7.78
CA ASP A 56 -6.65 7.10 -7.32
C ASP A 56 -5.71 6.24 -8.18
N LEU A 57 -6.27 5.29 -8.93
CA LEU A 57 -5.56 4.40 -9.84
C LEU A 57 -5.82 4.82 -11.29
N ASP A 58 -4.76 5.23 -11.98
CA ASP A 58 -4.83 5.60 -13.38
C ASP A 58 -4.89 4.36 -14.30
N GLU A 59 -5.33 4.60 -15.53
CA GLU A 59 -5.45 3.53 -16.55
C GLU A 59 -4.12 2.80 -16.79
N ARG A 60 -2.98 3.48 -16.64
CA ARG A 60 -1.65 2.88 -16.84
C ARG A 60 -1.32 1.87 -15.74
N ALA A 61 -1.70 2.15 -14.49
CA ALA A 61 -1.54 1.23 -13.38
C ALA A 61 -2.41 -0.02 -13.56
N ILE A 62 -3.65 0.17 -14.04
CA ILE A 62 -4.56 -0.94 -14.35
C ILE A 62 -4.02 -1.79 -15.52
N GLU A 63 -3.51 -1.15 -16.58
CA GLU A 63 -2.92 -1.86 -17.72
C GLU A 63 -1.67 -2.65 -17.33
N ALA A 64 -0.82 -2.07 -16.46
CA ALA A 64 0.35 -2.76 -15.94
C ALA A 64 -0.02 -3.99 -15.09
N LEU A 65 -1.16 -3.96 -14.38
CA LEU A 65 -1.64 -5.10 -13.59
C LEU A 65 -2.10 -6.26 -14.49
N LYS A 66 -2.65 -5.98 -15.68
CA LYS A 66 -3.07 -6.98 -16.67
C LYS A 66 -1.90 -7.77 -17.26
N GLU A 67 -0.69 -7.24 -17.21
CA GLU A 67 0.51 -7.96 -17.68
C GLU A 67 0.95 -9.10 -16.74
N PHE A 68 0.40 -9.17 -15.52
CA PHE A 68 0.68 -10.24 -14.57
C PHE A 68 -0.20 -11.46 -14.86
N ASN A 69 0.27 -12.65 -14.48
CA ASN A 69 -0.62 -13.79 -14.31
C ASN A 69 -1.55 -13.57 -13.10
N GLU A 70 -2.62 -14.36 -13.02
CA GLU A 70 -3.63 -14.23 -11.97
C GLU A 70 -3.01 -14.26 -10.57
N ASP A 71 -2.15 -15.24 -10.28
CA ASP A 71 -1.51 -15.38 -8.97
C ASP A 71 -0.61 -14.18 -8.61
N GLY A 72 0.17 -13.69 -9.57
CA GLY A 72 1.06 -12.54 -9.37
C GLY A 72 0.30 -11.24 -9.15
N ALA A 73 -0.79 -11.02 -9.89
CA ALA A 73 -1.66 -9.87 -9.69
C ALA A 73 -2.31 -9.90 -8.30
N LEU A 74 -2.81 -11.07 -7.87
CA LEU A 74 -3.39 -11.25 -6.54
C LEU A 74 -2.36 -10.99 -5.43
N ALA A 75 -1.11 -11.46 -5.59
CA ALA A 75 -0.04 -11.22 -4.62
C ALA A 75 0.35 -9.73 -4.54
N VAL A 76 0.44 -9.05 -5.68
CA VAL A 76 0.68 -7.59 -5.75
C VAL A 76 -0.44 -6.82 -5.02
N LEU A 77 -1.70 -7.13 -5.32
CA LEU A 77 -2.84 -6.47 -4.70
C LEU A 77 -2.94 -6.74 -3.20
N GLN A 78 -2.59 -7.97 -2.78
CA GLN A 78 -2.53 -8.31 -1.36
C GLN A 78 -1.44 -7.48 -0.65
N GLN A 79 -0.24 -7.39 -1.22
CA GLN A 79 0.83 -6.56 -0.66
C GLN A 79 0.43 -5.07 -0.64
N PHE A 80 -0.26 -4.59 -1.67
CA PHE A 80 -0.76 -3.22 -1.73
C PHE A 80 -1.81 -2.94 -0.64
N LYS A 81 -2.71 -3.90 -0.39
CA LYS A 81 -3.73 -3.84 0.68
C LYS A 81 -3.12 -3.81 2.08
N ASP A 82 -2.04 -4.57 2.29
CA ASP A 82 -1.37 -4.68 3.59
C ASP A 82 -0.36 -3.53 3.84
N SER A 83 -0.12 -2.68 2.84
CA SER A 83 0.78 -1.53 2.96
C SER A 83 0.13 -0.34 3.65
N ASP A 84 0.91 0.45 4.38
CA ASP A 84 0.47 1.77 4.87
C ASP A 84 0.41 2.77 3.71
N LEU A 85 -0.82 3.16 3.35
CA LEU A 85 -1.09 4.12 2.28
C LEU A 85 -1.35 5.53 2.80
N SER A 86 -1.34 5.78 4.11
CA SER A 86 -1.84 7.04 4.72
C SER A 86 -1.14 8.29 4.19
N HIS A 87 0.15 8.19 3.91
CA HIS A 87 0.99 9.30 3.44
C HIS A 87 1.48 9.13 2.01
N VAL A 88 0.88 8.20 1.25
CA VAL A 88 1.19 7.99 -0.17
C VAL A 88 0.39 8.99 -1.00
N GLN A 89 1.06 9.96 -1.64
CA GLN A 89 0.39 10.98 -2.47
C GLN A 89 -0.10 10.41 -3.80
N ASN A 90 0.66 9.49 -4.40
CA ASN A 90 0.33 8.89 -5.69
C ASN A 90 0.17 7.37 -5.57
N LYS A 91 -1.09 6.92 -5.40
CA LYS A 91 -1.42 5.50 -5.23
C LYS A 91 -1.05 4.66 -6.46
N SER A 92 -1.24 5.21 -7.67
CA SER A 92 -0.85 4.57 -8.93
C SER A 92 0.65 4.27 -8.99
N ALA A 93 1.48 5.25 -8.65
CA ALA A 93 2.93 5.09 -8.62
C ALA A 93 3.37 4.10 -7.55
N PHE A 94 2.72 4.10 -6.39
CA PHE A 94 3.00 3.13 -5.32
C PHE A 94 2.66 1.71 -5.76
N LEU A 95 1.47 1.48 -6.33
CA LEU A 95 1.07 0.17 -6.88
C LEU A 95 2.05 -0.30 -7.97
N CYS A 96 2.45 0.59 -8.88
CA CYS A 96 3.49 0.31 -9.88
C CYS A 96 4.83 -0.07 -9.22
N GLY A 97 5.19 0.57 -8.11
CA GLY A 97 6.34 0.22 -7.30
C GLY A 97 6.25 -1.20 -6.73
N VAL A 98 5.09 -1.57 -6.18
CA VAL A 98 4.83 -2.93 -5.67
C VAL A 98 4.95 -3.97 -6.79
N MET A 99 4.33 -3.70 -7.95
CA MET A 99 4.44 -4.52 -9.16
C MET A 99 5.89 -4.72 -9.60
N LYS A 100 6.68 -3.64 -9.63
CA LYS A 100 8.10 -3.70 -9.99
C LYS A 100 8.90 -4.57 -9.03
N THR A 101 8.67 -4.42 -7.72
CA THR A 101 9.33 -5.22 -6.68
C THR A 101 8.95 -6.69 -6.79
N TYR A 102 7.68 -7.02 -7.05
CA TYR A 102 7.23 -8.40 -7.27
C TYR A 102 7.94 -9.04 -8.46
N ARG A 103 7.99 -8.38 -9.63
CA ARG A 103 8.69 -8.88 -10.83
C ARG A 103 10.17 -9.11 -10.58
N GLN A 104 10.81 -8.26 -9.77
CA GLN A 104 12.21 -8.41 -9.40
C GLN A 104 12.42 -9.65 -8.50
N ARG A 105 11.52 -9.88 -7.54
CA ARG A 105 11.56 -11.06 -6.65
C ARG A 105 11.36 -12.36 -7.41
N GLU A 106 10.40 -12.42 -8.34
CA GLU A 106 10.17 -13.62 -9.15
C GLU A 106 11.39 -14.00 -10.00
N LYS A 107 12.08 -13.01 -10.58
CA LYS A 107 13.30 -13.26 -11.37
C LYS A 107 14.49 -13.71 -10.53
N GLN A 108 14.60 -13.25 -9.28
CA GLN A 108 15.76 -13.51 -8.43
C GLN A 108 15.56 -14.67 -7.45
N GLY A 109 14.34 -15.21 -7.30
CA GLY A 109 14.03 -16.31 -6.37
C GLY A 109 14.22 -15.94 -4.89
N THR A 110 14.39 -14.65 -4.58
CA THR A 110 14.73 -14.17 -3.23
C THR A 110 13.47 -13.95 -2.40
N LYS A 111 13.37 -14.66 -1.27
CA LYS A 111 12.38 -14.38 -0.22
C LYS A 111 12.96 -13.34 0.75
N VAL A 112 12.56 -12.08 0.64
CA VAL A 112 12.86 -11.08 1.66
C VAL A 112 11.71 -11.08 2.67
N ALA A 113 12.04 -11.16 3.96
CA ALA A 113 11.06 -11.20 5.04
C ALA A 113 10.20 -9.93 5.08
N ASP A 114 8.91 -10.14 5.28
CA ASP A 114 7.90 -9.09 5.38
C ASP A 114 8.20 -8.19 6.57
N SER A 115 8.53 -6.92 6.32
CA SER A 115 8.80 -5.94 7.37
C SER A 115 7.47 -5.27 7.72
N SER A 116 6.62 -6.01 8.43
CA SER A 116 5.19 -5.70 8.62
C SER A 116 4.88 -4.66 9.70
N LYS A 117 5.84 -3.82 10.09
CA LYS A 117 5.57 -2.72 11.03
C LYS A 117 6.09 -1.43 10.45
N GLY A 118 5.17 -0.59 9.99
CA GLY A 118 5.44 0.82 9.72
C GLY A 118 5.62 1.62 11.02
N PRO A 119 5.78 2.95 10.93
CA PRO A 119 5.93 3.81 12.10
C PRO A 119 4.69 3.80 13.01
N ASP A 120 4.86 4.29 14.23
CA ASP A 120 3.73 4.55 15.13
C ASP A 120 2.88 5.72 14.59
N GLU A 121 1.69 5.41 14.08
CA GLU A 121 0.77 6.39 13.47
C GLU A 121 0.44 7.56 14.40
N ALA A 122 0.30 7.32 15.70
CA ALA A 122 -0.02 8.37 16.66
C ALA A 122 1.16 9.33 16.84
N LYS A 123 2.39 8.82 16.84
CA LYS A 123 3.59 9.65 16.87
C LYS A 123 3.79 10.41 15.56
N ILE A 124 3.54 9.78 14.41
CA ILE A 124 3.60 10.46 13.11
C ILE A 124 2.59 11.61 13.07
N LYS A 125 1.34 11.35 13.44
CA LYS A 125 0.32 12.39 13.49
C LYS A 125 0.73 13.54 14.40
N ALA A 126 1.17 13.24 15.63
CA ALA A 126 1.63 14.27 16.57
C ALA A 126 2.85 15.04 16.05
N LEU A 127 3.77 14.37 15.36
CA LEU A 127 4.94 14.99 14.73
C LEU A 127 4.50 15.98 13.65
N LEU A 128 3.68 15.56 12.69
CA LEU A 128 3.23 16.40 11.58
C LEU A 128 2.36 17.57 12.05
N GLU A 129 1.48 17.35 13.04
CA GLU A 129 0.66 18.42 13.64
C GLU A 129 1.54 19.46 14.36
N ARG A 130 2.57 19.02 15.08
CA ARG A 130 3.46 19.91 15.83
C ARG A 130 4.35 20.73 14.90
N THR A 131 4.91 20.11 13.86
CA THR A 131 5.94 20.73 13.03
C THR A 131 5.38 21.40 11.78
N GLY A 132 4.21 20.95 11.31
CA GLY A 132 3.60 21.40 10.06
C GLY A 132 4.27 20.84 8.80
N TYR A 133 5.22 19.92 8.94
CA TYR A 133 5.93 19.32 7.82
C TYR A 133 5.02 18.36 7.04
N THR A 134 5.36 18.14 5.78
CA THR A 134 4.75 17.09 4.96
C THR A 134 5.46 15.76 5.16
N LEU A 135 4.74 14.67 4.89
CA LEU A 135 5.29 13.33 4.77
C LEU A 135 4.79 12.72 3.45
N ASP A 136 5.72 12.34 2.59
CA ASP A 136 5.46 11.66 1.32
C ASP A 136 6.08 10.27 1.32
N VAL A 137 5.25 9.26 1.09
CA VAL A 137 5.64 7.85 1.12
C VAL A 137 5.52 7.24 -0.26
N THR A 138 6.59 6.58 -0.68
CA THR A 138 6.66 5.74 -1.87
C THR A 138 7.18 4.36 -1.47
N THR A 139 7.14 3.39 -2.39
CA THR A 139 7.63 2.04 -2.09
C THR A 139 9.12 1.97 -1.76
N GLY A 140 9.92 2.94 -2.22
CA GLY A 140 11.37 2.96 -2.01
C GLY A 140 11.86 4.09 -1.10
N GLN A 141 10.98 4.98 -0.63
CA GLN A 141 11.37 6.15 0.13
C GLN A 141 10.23 6.70 0.99
N ARG A 142 10.55 7.10 2.22
CA ARG A 142 9.71 7.92 3.09
C ARG A 142 10.40 9.27 3.29
N LYS A 143 9.75 10.36 2.89
CA LYS A 143 10.33 11.70 2.89
C LYS A 143 9.55 12.64 3.80
N TYR A 144 10.20 13.13 4.85
CA TYR A 144 9.69 14.17 5.75
C TYR A 144 10.21 15.55 5.31
N GLY A 145 9.32 16.49 5.03
CA GLY A 145 9.64 17.85 4.59
C GLY A 145 10.13 17.97 3.15
N GLY A 146 11.08 18.88 2.92
CA GLY A 146 11.66 19.15 1.61
C GLY A 146 10.65 19.69 0.59
N PRO A 147 10.10 20.91 0.80
CA PRO A 147 10.60 21.92 1.74
C PRO A 147 9.98 21.87 3.15
N PRO A 148 10.64 22.45 4.15
CA PRO A 148 10.03 22.71 5.46
C PRO A 148 8.97 23.82 5.37
N PRO A 149 8.11 23.98 6.39
CA PRO A 149 7.18 25.11 6.48
C PRO A 149 7.92 26.45 6.55
N ASP A 150 7.30 27.50 6.02
CA ASP A 150 7.86 28.86 5.99
C ASP A 150 8.22 29.41 7.39
N SER A 151 7.51 28.96 8.43
CA SER A 151 7.79 29.32 9.83
C SER A 151 9.13 28.78 10.34
N VAL A 152 9.64 27.70 9.74
CA VAL A 152 10.92 27.07 10.11
C VAL A 152 12.04 27.55 9.21
N TYR A 153 11.79 27.66 7.91
CA TYR A 153 12.80 28.14 6.96
C TYR A 153 12.17 28.73 5.70
N SER A 154 12.38 30.03 5.48
CA SER A 154 11.90 30.77 4.30
C SER A 154 13.04 31.17 3.34
N GLY A 155 14.24 30.59 3.52
CA GLY A 155 15.41 30.87 2.69
C GLY A 155 15.42 30.09 1.38
N GLN A 156 16.50 30.22 0.61
CA GLN A 156 16.70 29.39 -0.58
C GLN A 156 16.96 27.93 -0.20
N GLN A 157 16.51 26.99 -1.02
CA GLN A 157 16.83 25.58 -0.84
C GLN A 157 18.34 25.38 -0.64
N PRO A 158 18.78 24.61 0.37
CA PRO A 158 20.18 24.29 0.59
C PRO A 158 20.85 23.71 -0.66
N SER A 159 22.08 24.10 -0.93
CA SER A 159 22.86 23.56 -2.05
C SER A 159 23.25 22.10 -1.80
N VAL A 160 23.53 21.38 -2.89
CA VAL A 160 24.12 20.03 -2.84
C VAL A 160 25.36 20.02 -1.93
N GLY A 161 25.50 18.98 -1.11
CA GLY A 161 26.57 18.87 -0.12
C GLY A 161 26.22 19.39 1.29
N THR A 162 24.99 19.91 1.48
CA THR A 162 24.45 20.26 2.81
C THR A 162 23.73 19.08 3.49
N GLU A 163 23.87 17.88 2.92
CA GLU A 163 23.26 16.65 3.42
C GLU A 163 24.29 15.75 4.10
N ILE A 164 23.85 14.98 5.09
CA ILE A 164 24.64 13.93 5.71
C ILE A 164 24.05 12.57 5.35
N PHE A 165 24.92 11.57 5.23
CA PHE A 165 24.48 10.18 5.06
C PHE A 165 24.51 9.46 6.40
N VAL A 166 23.39 8.82 6.76
CA VAL A 166 23.27 8.01 7.97
C VAL A 166 23.00 6.57 7.56
N GLY A 167 24.01 5.72 7.70
CA GLY A 167 23.90 4.28 7.41
C GLY A 167 23.66 3.44 8.66
N LYS A 168 23.43 2.14 8.45
CA LYS A 168 23.22 1.14 9.52
C LYS A 168 22.06 1.48 10.47
N ILE A 169 21.03 2.12 9.93
CA ILE A 169 19.77 2.34 10.64
C ILE A 169 19.06 0.97 10.79
N PRO A 170 18.67 0.56 12.00
CA PRO A 170 17.80 -0.60 12.20
C PRO A 170 16.54 -0.52 11.34
N ARG A 171 16.11 -1.65 10.76
CA ARG A 171 15.00 -1.70 9.79
C ARG A 171 13.63 -1.36 10.40
N ASP A 172 13.53 -1.37 11.71
CA ASP A 172 12.35 -1.05 12.51
C ASP A 172 12.32 0.41 12.98
N LEU A 173 13.35 1.22 12.68
CA LEU A 173 13.34 2.65 12.95
C LEU A 173 12.80 3.44 11.74
N PHE A 174 11.87 4.34 12.04
CA PHE A 174 11.22 5.21 11.06
C PHE A 174 11.34 6.68 11.46
N GLU A 175 10.74 7.55 10.66
CA GLU A 175 10.77 8.99 10.86
C GLU A 175 10.18 9.47 12.19
N ASP A 176 9.29 8.70 12.84
CA ASP A 176 8.75 9.03 14.17
C ASP A 176 9.83 9.02 15.26
N GLU A 177 10.90 8.23 15.09
CA GLU A 177 12.03 8.17 16.02
C GLU A 177 13.26 8.93 15.49
N LEU A 178 13.49 8.88 14.18
CA LEU A 178 14.64 9.53 13.55
C LEU A 178 14.52 11.06 13.55
N VAL A 179 13.33 11.61 13.26
CA VAL A 179 13.14 13.07 13.23
C VAL A 179 13.44 13.70 14.60
N PRO A 180 12.86 13.24 15.73
CA PRO A 180 13.19 13.78 17.06
C PRO A 180 14.67 13.64 17.45
N LEU A 181 15.39 12.66 16.88
CA LEU A 181 16.82 12.50 17.10
C LEU A 181 17.62 13.58 16.37
N PHE A 182 17.36 13.79 15.07
CA PHE A 182 18.11 14.74 14.25
C PHE A 182 17.73 16.20 14.51
N GLU A 183 16.50 16.48 14.95
CA GLU A 183 16.07 17.83 15.35
C GLU A 183 16.96 18.43 16.47
N LYS A 184 17.64 17.58 17.26
CA LYS A 184 18.59 18.02 18.30
C LYS A 184 19.86 18.68 17.73
N ALA A 185 20.23 18.36 16.50
CA ALA A 185 21.40 18.93 15.84
C ALA A 185 21.09 20.27 15.15
N GLY A 186 19.81 20.54 14.85
CA GLY A 186 19.34 21.76 14.21
C GLY A 186 18.05 21.54 13.41
N PRO A 187 17.54 22.61 12.76
CA PRO A 187 16.36 22.51 11.89
C PRO A 187 16.60 21.54 10.73
N ILE A 188 15.65 20.63 10.52
CA ILE A 188 15.69 19.68 9.41
C ILE A 188 15.08 20.34 8.17
N TRP A 189 15.79 20.34 7.05
CA TRP A 189 15.22 20.78 5.77
C TRP A 189 14.38 19.68 5.13
N ASP A 190 14.97 18.50 4.96
CA ASP A 190 14.27 17.25 4.66
C ASP A 190 14.96 16.06 5.36
N LEU A 191 14.21 14.98 5.55
CA LEU A 191 14.74 13.68 5.92
C LEU A 191 14.20 12.65 4.93
N ARG A 192 15.12 11.91 4.30
CA ARG A 192 14.81 10.86 3.32
C ARG A 192 15.25 9.51 3.86
N LEU A 193 14.28 8.71 4.31
CA LEU A 193 14.50 7.33 4.71
C LEU A 193 14.31 6.43 3.48
N MET A 194 15.36 5.74 3.06
CA MET A 194 15.30 4.81 1.94
C MET A 194 14.69 3.48 2.42
N MET A 195 13.74 2.95 1.66
CA MET A 195 13.05 1.68 1.93
C MET A 195 13.61 0.61 0.99
N ASP A 196 14.06 -0.52 1.56
CA ASP A 196 14.62 -1.68 0.84
C ASP A 196 13.68 -2.90 0.88
#